data_AF-A0A348ZWD6-F1
#
_entry.id   AF-A0A348ZWD6-F1
#
_cell.length_a   1.000
_cell.length_b   1.000
_cell.length_c   1.000
_cell.angle_alpha   90.00
_cell.angle_beta   90.00
_cell.angle_gamma   90.00
#
_symmetry.space_group_name_H-M   'P 1'
#
loop_
_entity.id
_entity.type
_entity.pdbx_description
1 polymer ?
#
loop_
_entity_poly.entity_id
_entity_poly.type
_entity_poly.pdbx_seq_one_letter_code
_entity_poly.pdbx_strand_id
1 'polypeptide(L)' 'MNIICCIKQVPDTADLKIDPETNVVIRSGVESIVNPFDLVTVEASLSLKDTYGPTVTVISIGPQQAEQVLKSLLRLRTVL' A
#
# COMPACT_ATOMS: atom_id res chain seq x y z
N MET A 1 -1.15 2.06 23.13
CA MET A 1 -2.14 2.20 22.03
C MET A 1 -1.67 1.36 20.85
N ASN A 2 -2.60 0.72 20.14
CA ASN A 2 -2.29 -0.08 18.95
C ASN A 2 -3.01 0.52 17.75
N ILE A 3 -2.32 0.65 16.62
CA ILE A 3 -2.87 1.14 15.36
C ILE A 3 -2.71 0.05 14.31
N ILE A 4 -3.79 -0.24 13.59
CA ILE A 4 -3.80 -1.19 12.46
C ILE A 4 -4.11 -0.39 11.19
N CYS A 5 -3.17 -0.40 10.25
CA CYS A 5 -3.35 0.19 8.94
C CYS A 5 -3.72 -0.91 7.94
N CYS A 6 -4.94 -0.86 7.42
CA CYS A 6 -5.35 -1.71 6.31
C CYS A 6 -4.78 -1.14 5.00
N ILE A 7 -3.98 -1.93 4.30
CA ILE A 7 -3.32 -1.53 3.07
C ILE A 7 -3.75 -2.42 1.91
N LYS A 8 -3.86 -1.83 0.72
CA LYS A 8 -4.26 -2.50 -0.51
C LYS A 8 -3.18 -2.33 -1.57
N GLN A 9 -2.76 -3.44 -2.14
CA GLN A 9 -2.04 -3.43 -3.40
C GLN A 9 -3.04 -3.19 -4.54
N VAL A 10 -2.76 -2.20 -5.37
CA VAL A 10 -3.56 -1.83 -6.54
C VAL A 10 -2.67 -1.71 -7.78
N PRO A 11 -3.18 -1.95 -9.00
CA PRO A 11 -2.49 -1.55 -10.20
C PRO A 11 -2.29 -0.03 -10.21
N ASP A 12 -1.15 0.45 -10.71
CA ASP A 12 -0.96 1.87 -10.95
C ASP A 12 -2.00 2.37 -11.96
N THR A 13 -2.82 3.33 -11.52
CA THR A 13 -3.90 3.88 -12.33
C THR A 13 -3.45 4.93 -13.33
N ALA A 14 -2.20 5.42 -13.22
CA ALA A 14 -1.64 6.39 -14.16
C ALA A 14 -1.50 5.81 -15.58
N ASP A 15 -1.23 4.52 -15.70
CA ASP A 15 -0.97 3.82 -16.97
C ASP A 15 -2.11 2.90 -17.40
N LEU A 16 -3.31 3.13 -16.85
CA LEU A 16 -4.42 2.20 -16.94
C LEU A 16 -5.20 2.40 -18.25
N LYS A 17 -5.20 1.38 -19.10
CA LYS A 17 -5.95 1.35 -20.36
C LYS A 17 -7.17 0.45 -20.22
N ILE A 18 -8.29 0.85 -20.82
CA ILE A 18 -9.49 0.02 -20.94
C ILE A 18 -9.49 -0.58 -22.34
N ASP A 19 -9.69 -1.89 -22.41
CA ASP A 19 -9.97 -2.56 -23.67
C ASP A 19 -11.34 -2.09 -24.20
N PRO A 20 -11.39 -1.44 -25.38
CA PRO A 20 -12.63 -0.88 -25.90
C PRO A 20 -13.64 -1.94 -26.35
N GLU A 21 -13.21 -3.19 -26.58
CA GLU A 21 -14.09 -4.28 -26.99
C GLU A 21 -14.69 -4.99 -25.77
N THR A 22 -13.87 -5.30 -24.78
CA THR A 22 -14.30 -6.07 -23.60
C THR A 22 -14.74 -5.22 -22.42
N ASN A 23 -14.45 -3.91 -22.43
CA ASN A 23 -14.63 -2.98 -21.32
C ASN A 23 -13.92 -3.42 -20.02
N VAL A 24 -12.87 -4.24 -20.15
CA VAL A 24 -12.04 -4.70 -19.03
C VAL A 24 -10.75 -3.88 -18.98
N VAL A 25 -10.24 -3.67 -17.77
CA VAL A 25 -8.93 -3.06 -17.54
C VAL A 25 -7.82 -3.95 -18.13
N ILE A 26 -6.99 -3.38 -19.00
CA ILE A 26 -5.75 -4.00 -19.47
C ILE A 26 -4.73 -3.93 -18.33
N ARG A 27 -4.45 -5.09 -17.72
CA ARG A 27 -3.54 -5.22 -16.57
C ARG A 27 -2.10 -5.61 -16.95
N SER A 28 -1.84 -5.91 -18.22
CA SER A 28 -0.50 -6.30 -18.68
C SER A 28 0.46 -5.11 -18.65
N GLY A 29 1.57 -5.25 -17.92
CA GLY A 29 2.62 -4.23 -17.86
C GLY A 29 2.35 -3.09 -16.88
N VAL A 30 1.26 -3.15 -16.11
CA VAL A 30 0.97 -2.16 -15.07
C VAL A 30 1.59 -2.61 -13.74
N GLU A 31 2.44 -1.76 -13.16
CA GLU A 31 3.06 -2.04 -11.87
C GLU A 31 1.99 -2.13 -10.76
N SER A 32 2.18 -3.03 -9.80
CA SER A 32 1.32 -3.13 -8.63
C SER A 32 1.92 -2.36 -7.46
N ILE A 33 1.29 -1.25 -7.09
CA ILE A 33 1.76 -0.32 -6.07
C ILE A 33 0.95 -0.42 -4.78
N VAL A 34 1.43 0.19 -3.69
CA VAL A 34 0.56 0.51 -2.53
C VAL A 34 -0.45 1.55 -3.00
N ASN A 35 -1.73 1.36 -2.67
CA ASN A 35 -2.75 2.39 -2.89
C ASN A 35 -2.27 3.74 -2.31
N PRO A 36 -2.19 4.82 -3.10
CA PRO A 36 -1.63 6.10 -2.64
C PRO A 36 -2.31 6.66 -1.37
N PHE A 37 -3.60 6.43 -1.18
CA PHE A 37 -4.32 6.84 0.04
C PHE A 37 -3.89 6.06 1.29
N ASP A 38 -3.47 4.81 1.12
CA ASP A 38 -3.01 3.99 2.22
C ASP A 38 -1.62 4.43 2.69
N LEU A 39 -0.79 5.01 1.80
CA LEU A 39 0.49 5.64 2.18
C LEU A 39 0.28 6.81 3.12
N VAL A 40 -0.75 7.64 2.88
CA VAL A 40 -1.11 8.75 3.78
C VAL A 40 -1.52 8.21 5.16
N THR A 41 -2.27 7.11 5.19
CA THR A 41 -2.70 6.45 6.44
C THR A 41 -1.51 5.92 7.24
N VAL A 42 -0.55 5.28 6.55
CA VAL A 42 0.68 4.77 7.17
C VAL A 42 1.51 5.94 7.73
N GLU A 43 1.69 7.02 6.97
CA GLU A 43 2.48 8.18 7.41
C GLU A 43 1.86 8.89 8.62
N ALA A 44 0.53 9.06 8.65
CA ALA A 44 -0.16 9.60 9.81
C ALA A 44 0.02 8.70 11.05
N SER A 45 -0.02 7.39 10.86
CA SER A 45 0.18 6.40 11.94
C SER A 45 1.62 6.42 12.46
N LEU A 46 2.60 6.66 11.59
CA LEU A 46 4.00 6.82 11.97
C LEU A 46 4.25 8.16 12.69
N SER A 47 3.58 9.24 12.28
CA SER A 47 3.62 10.51 13.01
C SER A 47 3.08 10.36 14.44
N LEU A 48 2.01 9.58 14.61
CA LEU A 48 1.49 9.21 15.93
C LEU A 48 2.46 8.32 16.70
N LYS A 49 3.15 7.39 16.01
CA LYS A 49 4.23 6.57 16.58
C LYS A 49 5.33 7.42 17.19
N ASP A 50 5.82 8.41 16.46
CA ASP A 50 6.90 9.29 16.90
C ASP A 50 6.50 10.15 18.10
N THR A 51 5.22 10.56 18.17
CA THR A 51 4.71 11.46 19.22
C THR A 51 4.27 10.72 20.48
N TYR A 52 3.64 9.54 20.34
CA TYR A 52 2.93 8.86 21.42
C TYR A 52 3.38 7.41 21.66
N GLY A 53 4.35 6.92 20.89
CA GLY A 53 4.88 5.55 20.98
C GLY A 53 3.91 4.38 20.70
N PRO A 54 2.78 4.47 19.95
CA PRO A 54 1.97 3.30 19.63
C PRO A 54 2.75 2.23 18.83
N THR A 55 2.27 0.99 18.94
CA THR A 55 2.62 -0.06 17.98
C THR A 55 1.76 0.12 16.74
N VAL A 56 2.41 0.18 15.57
CA VAL A 56 1.76 0.28 14.27
C VAL A 56 1.92 -1.05 13.56
N THR A 57 0.80 -1.63 13.14
CA THR A 57 0.76 -2.89 12.37
C THR A 57 0.13 -2.61 11.01
N VAL A 58 0.77 -3.06 9.93
CA VAL A 58 0.18 -3.01 8.58
C VAL A 58 -0.38 -4.39 8.20
N ILE A 59 -1.56 -4.41 7.59
CA ILE A 59 -2.22 -5.65 7.17
C ILE A 59 -2.80 -5.51 5.75
N SER A 60 -2.67 -6.57 4.95
CA SER A 60 -3.27 -6.62 3.62
C SER A 60 -3.90 -7.98 3.34
N ILE A 61 -4.96 -7.97 2.51
CA ILE A 61 -5.55 -9.17 1.92
C ILE A 61 -5.34 -9.10 0.41
N GLY A 62 -4.56 -10.04 -0.10
CA GLY A 62 -4.20 -10.11 -1.51
C GLY A 62 -3.43 -11.38 -1.87
N PRO A 63 -3.08 -11.54 -3.15
CA PRO A 63 -2.20 -12.61 -3.61
C PRO A 63 -0.81 -12.50 -2.98
N GLN A 64 0.02 -13.54 -3.12
CA GLN A 64 1.35 -13.62 -2.50
C GLN A 64 2.24 -12.41 -2.82
N GLN A 65 2.09 -11.79 -4.00
CA GLN A 65 2.84 -10.60 -4.40
C GLN A 65 2.57 -9.36 -3.51
N ALA A 66 1.45 -9.33 -2.76
CA ALA A 66 1.16 -8.27 -1.79
C ALA A 66 2.17 -8.24 -0.63
N GLU A 67 2.93 -9.32 -0.42
CA GLU A 67 4.05 -9.33 0.53
C GLU A 67 5.11 -8.27 0.19
N GLN A 68 5.32 -7.97 -1.10
CA GLN A 68 6.30 -6.98 -1.54
C GLN A 68 5.93 -5.57 -1.05
N VAL A 69 4.64 -5.21 -1.12
CA VAL A 69 4.18 -3.91 -0.63
C VAL A 69 4.20 -3.85 0.90
N LEU A 70 3.93 -4.95 1.61
CA LEU A 70 4.11 -4.99 3.07
C LEU A 70 5.59 -4.78 3.46
N LYS A 71 6.52 -5.44 2.76
CA LYS A 71 7.96 -5.28 2.98
C LYS A 71 8.45 -3.87 2.67
N SER A 72 7.92 -3.19 1.65
CA SER A 72 8.29 -1.81 1.36
C SER A 72 7.84 -0.86 2.48
N LEU A 73 6.64 -1.06 3.02
CA LEU A 73 6.11 -0.26 4.13
C LEU A 73 6.92 -0.41 5.42
N LEU A 74 7.46 -1.61 5.70
CA LEU A 74 8.34 -1.84 6.86
C LEU A 74 9.67 -1.06 6.78
N ARG A 75 10.08 -0.62 5.58
CA ARG A 75 11.32 0.13 5.35
C ARG A 75 11.16 1.64 5.46
N LEU A 76 9.93 2.16 5.50
CA LEU A 76 9.65 3.61 5.44
C LEU A 76 10.28 4.42 6.57
N ARG A 77 10.61 3.80 7.72
CA ARG A 77 11.21 4.46 8.89
C ARG A 77 12.34 3.68 9.56
N THR A 78 13.11 2.92 8.79
CA THR A 78 14.38 2.39 9.31
C THR A 78 15.42 3.51 9.30
N VAL A 79 15.61 4.17 10.45
CA VAL A 79 16.86 4.86 10.76
C VAL A 79 17.79 3.79 11.36
N LEU A 80 18.90 3.49 10.68
CA LEU A 80 20.02 2.76 11.28
C LEU A 80 20.67 3.60 12.39
#